data_AF-A0A7Y4UMC2-F1
#
_entry.id   AF-A0A7Y4UMC2-F1
#
_cell.length_a   1.000
_cell.length_b   1.000
_cell.length_c   1.000
_cell.angle_alpha   90.00
_cell.angle_beta   90.00
_cell.angle_gamma   90.00
#
_symmetry.space_group_name_H-M   'P 1'
#
loop_
_entity.id
_entity.type
_entity.pdbx_description
1 polymer ?
#
loop_
_entity_poly.entity_id
_entity_poly.type
_entity_poly.pdbx_seq_one_letter_code
_entity_poly.pdbx_strand_id
1 'polypeptide(L)'
;MFYGATHEATGWTEDKMNDWRVKVFKMLFFFIPRANPDTEKLYPLVSTWLIEIDDDGWPQREIALDKNNKMLFCSPNERNTGLWTDMGSKQFLKSELTPIESEHFEELWIKGVQNA
;
A
#
# COMPACT_ATOMS: atom_id res chain seq x y z
N MET A 1 14.91 0.61 -11.13
CA MET A 1 13.54 0.79 -10.61
C MET A 1 12.53 0.11 -11.51
N PHE A 2 11.59 -0.62 -10.91
CA PHE A 2 10.47 -1.28 -11.59
C PHE A 2 9.16 -0.85 -10.93
N TYR A 3 8.13 -0.67 -11.75
CA TYR A 3 6.81 -0.24 -11.28
C TYR A 3 5.81 -1.32 -11.60
N GLY A 4 4.97 -1.68 -10.64
CA GLY A 4 3.91 -2.64 -10.89
C GLY A 4 2.75 -2.56 -9.93
N ALA A 5 1.64 -3.15 -10.35
CA ALA A 5 0.42 -3.26 -9.59
C ALA A 5 0.29 -4.64 -8.93
N THR A 6 -0.24 -4.66 -7.72
CA THR A 6 -0.62 -5.88 -7.01
C THR A 6 -1.99 -5.73 -6.35
N HIS A 7 -2.68 -6.85 -6.21
CA HIS A 7 -3.93 -6.97 -5.44
C HIS A 7 -3.71 -7.69 -4.11
N GLU A 8 -2.45 -7.92 -3.70
CA GLU A 8 -2.14 -8.43 -2.37
C GLU A 8 -2.61 -7.46 -1.28
N ALA A 9 -2.99 -8.00 -0.12
CA ALA A 9 -3.48 -7.20 1.01
C ALA A 9 -4.64 -6.24 0.61
N THR A 10 -5.56 -6.70 -0.24
CA THR A 10 -6.81 -6.00 -0.63
C THR A 10 -8.05 -6.82 -0.25
N GLY A 11 -9.25 -6.26 -0.43
CA GLY A 11 -10.51 -7.00 -0.24
C GLY A 11 -10.94 -7.16 1.22
N TRP A 12 -10.62 -6.19 2.06
CA TRP A 12 -11.03 -6.19 3.47
C TRP A 12 -12.52 -5.86 3.57
N THR A 13 -13.36 -6.86 3.82
CA THR A 13 -14.79 -6.65 4.10
C THR A 13 -15.00 -6.23 5.55
N GLU A 14 -15.90 -5.26 5.82
CA GLU A 14 -16.24 -4.78 7.17
C GLU A 14 -16.61 -5.92 8.15
N ASP A 15 -17.29 -6.96 7.66
CA ASP A 15 -17.63 -8.16 8.45
C ASP A 15 -16.39 -8.96 8.91
N LYS A 16 -15.32 -8.95 8.12
CA LYS A 16 -14.04 -9.56 8.51
C LYS A 16 -13.26 -8.70 9.49
N MET A 17 -13.55 -7.39 9.58
CA MET A 17 -12.90 -6.44 10.50
C MET A 17 -13.46 -6.46 11.93
N ASN A 18 -14.69 -6.94 12.13
CA ASN A 18 -15.28 -7.20 13.45
C ASN A 18 -15.02 -8.63 13.97
N ASP A 19 -14.38 -9.48 13.18
CA ASP A 19 -14.08 -10.87 13.53
C ASP A 19 -12.92 -10.93 14.56
N TRP A 20 -12.92 -11.93 15.44
CA TRP A 20 -11.88 -12.11 16.48
C TRP A 20 -10.47 -12.25 15.88
N ARG A 21 -10.40 -12.65 14.61
CA ARG A 21 -9.20 -12.66 13.77
C ARG A 21 -8.58 -11.28 13.60
N VAL A 22 -9.35 -10.20 13.74
CA VAL A 22 -8.88 -8.80 13.71
C VAL A 22 -8.19 -8.39 14.99
N LYS A 23 -8.58 -8.98 16.13
CA LYS A 23 -7.82 -8.85 17.38
C LYS A 23 -6.46 -9.57 17.26
N VAL A 24 -6.45 -10.73 16.61
CA VAL A 24 -5.21 -11.46 16.26
C VAL A 24 -4.41 -10.68 15.20
N PHE A 25 -5.04 -9.95 14.30
CA PHE A 25 -4.39 -9.07 13.33
C PHE A 25 -3.84 -7.79 13.95
N LYS A 26 -4.52 -7.14 14.92
CA LYS A 26 -3.92 -6.08 15.76
C LYS A 26 -2.70 -6.58 16.53
N MET A 27 -2.62 -7.89 16.76
CA MET A 27 -1.49 -8.55 17.41
C MET A 27 -0.38 -8.91 16.40
N LEU A 28 -0.70 -9.37 15.19
CA LEU A 28 0.25 -9.66 14.10
C LEU A 28 0.82 -8.39 13.45
N PHE A 29 0.01 -7.33 13.36
CA PHE A 29 0.33 -6.00 12.88
C PHE A 29 0.39 -4.99 14.02
N PHE A 30 0.76 -5.42 15.23
CA PHE A 30 0.94 -4.53 16.40
C PHE A 30 1.96 -3.40 16.15
N PHE A 31 2.80 -3.53 15.12
CA PHE A 31 3.74 -2.51 14.66
C PHE A 31 3.09 -1.39 13.82
N ILE A 32 1.99 -1.67 13.11
CA ILE A 32 1.26 -0.71 12.26
C ILE A 32 0.54 0.42 13.03
N PRO A 33 -0.10 0.22 14.20
CA PRO A 33 -0.94 1.25 14.83
C PRO A 33 -0.24 2.53 15.29
N ARG A 34 1.09 2.65 15.13
CA ARG A 34 1.82 3.90 15.34
C ARG A 34 2.46 4.50 14.09
N ALA A 35 2.64 3.71 13.03
CA ALA A 35 3.37 4.14 11.84
C ALA A 35 2.50 4.89 10.84
N ASN A 36 1.20 4.55 10.73
CA ASN A 36 0.29 5.02 9.68
C ASN A 36 -1.08 5.50 10.21
N PRO A 37 -1.14 6.51 11.11
CA PRO A 37 -2.38 6.91 11.81
C PRO A 37 -3.47 7.47 10.89
N ASP A 38 -3.10 8.01 9.72
CA ASP A 38 -4.05 8.68 8.83
C ASP A 38 -4.63 7.74 7.76
N THR A 39 -3.95 6.64 7.45
CA THR A 39 -4.28 5.77 6.30
C THR A 39 -4.93 4.43 6.68
N GLU A 40 -4.87 4.01 7.96
CA GLU A 40 -5.44 2.73 8.44
C GLU A 40 -6.94 2.58 8.11
N LYS A 41 -7.70 3.67 8.19
CA LYS A 41 -9.15 3.68 7.89
C LYS A 41 -9.46 3.50 6.41
N LEU A 42 -8.50 3.76 5.53
CA LEU A 42 -8.66 3.68 4.08
C LEU A 42 -8.24 2.31 3.53
N TYR A 43 -7.45 1.53 4.27
CA TYR A 43 -7.06 0.16 3.88
C TYR A 43 -8.22 -0.72 3.40
N PRO A 44 -9.42 -0.69 4.02
CA PRO A 44 -10.54 -1.50 3.55
C PRO A 44 -11.08 -1.10 2.19
N LEU A 45 -10.84 0.15 1.77
CA LEU A 45 -11.24 0.67 0.48
C LEU A 45 -10.22 0.35 -0.63
N VAL A 46 -9.03 -0.11 -0.26
CA VAL A 46 -7.94 -0.40 -1.21
C VAL A 46 -8.28 -1.65 -2.01
N SER A 47 -8.34 -1.47 -3.33
CA SER A 47 -8.55 -2.54 -4.31
C SER A 47 -7.28 -2.89 -5.08
N THR A 48 -6.36 -1.95 -5.21
CA THR A 48 -5.10 -2.12 -5.95
C THR A 48 -4.00 -1.31 -5.30
N TRP A 49 -2.81 -1.90 -5.20
CA TRP A 49 -1.59 -1.20 -4.83
C TRP A 49 -0.72 -1.01 -6.05
N LEU A 50 -0.27 0.21 -6.31
CA LEU A 50 0.86 0.46 -7.20
C LEU A 50 2.11 0.55 -6.34
N ILE A 51 3.15 -0.18 -6.72
CA ILE A 51 4.40 -0.26 -5.95
C ILE A 51 5.56 0.04 -6.90
N GLU A 52 6.44 0.93 -6.47
CA GLU A 52 7.78 1.05 -7.02
C GLU A 52 8.72 0.18 -6.19
N ILE A 53 9.46 -0.68 -6.87
CA ILE A 53 10.51 -1.50 -6.29
C ILE A 53 11.87 -1.14 -6.87
N ASP A 54 12.91 -1.26 -6.04
CA ASP A 54 14.29 -1.17 -6.49
C ASP A 54 14.74 -2.41 -7.27
N ASP A 55 15.99 -2.41 -7.70
CA ASP A 55 16.53 -3.51 -8.50
C ASP A 55 16.72 -4.81 -7.67
N ASP A 56 16.75 -4.69 -6.34
CA ASP A 56 16.81 -5.78 -5.37
C ASP A 56 15.39 -6.28 -4.96
N GLY A 57 14.33 -5.63 -5.46
CA GLY A 57 12.94 -5.99 -5.22
C GLY A 57 12.34 -5.38 -3.95
N TRP A 58 13.01 -4.42 -3.32
CA TRP A 58 12.49 -3.74 -2.14
C TRP A 58 11.53 -2.60 -2.51
N PRO A 59 10.34 -2.54 -1.89
CA PRO A 59 9.39 -1.46 -2.12
C PRO A 59 9.93 -0.13 -1.59
N GLN A 60 9.93 0.88 -2.46
CA GLN A 60 10.39 2.24 -2.16
C GLN A 60 9.21 3.21 -1.99
N ARG A 61 8.19 3.06 -2.84
CA ARG A 61 6.97 3.87 -2.84
C ARG A 61 5.75 3.01 -3.12
N GLU A 62 4.63 3.39 -2.53
CA GLU A 62 3.33 2.76 -2.73
C GLU A 62 2.22 3.79 -2.94
N ILE A 63 1.24 3.42 -3.77
CA ILE A 63 0.03 4.18 -4.02
C ILE A 63 -1.15 3.24 -3.88
N ALA A 64 -2.08 3.59 -3.00
CA ALA A 64 -3.31 2.84 -2.80
C ALA A 64 -4.42 3.38 -3.69
N LEU A 65 -5.07 2.51 -4.46
CA LEU A 65 -6.21 2.83 -5.32
C LEU A 65 -7.48 2.13 -4.83
N ASP A 66 -8.62 2.81 -4.96
CA ASP A 66 -9.93 2.23 -4.75
C ASP A 66 -10.38 1.35 -5.94
N LYS A 67 -11.56 0.74 -5.82
CA LYS A 67 -12.19 -0.08 -6.88
C LYS A 67 -12.49 0.67 -8.19
N ASN A 68 -12.47 2.00 -8.18
CA ASN A 68 -12.69 2.86 -9.33
C ASN A 68 -11.35 3.42 -9.88
N ASN A 69 -10.21 2.86 -9.45
CA ASN A 69 -8.87 3.35 -9.74
C ASN A 69 -8.62 4.81 -9.28
N LYS A 70 -9.38 5.29 -8.30
CA LYS A 70 -9.13 6.58 -7.67
C LYS A 70 -8.10 6.40 -6.57
N MET A 71 -7.09 7.27 -6.57
CA MET A 71 -6.08 7.31 -5.52
C MET A 71 -6.71 7.64 -4.16
N LEU A 72 -6.40 6.81 -3.17
CA LEU A 72 -6.79 6.97 -1.77
C LEU A 72 -5.70 7.70 -0.99
N PHE A 73 -4.45 7.22 -1.10
CA PHE A 73 -3.27 7.82 -0.47
C PHE A 73 -2.00 7.27 -1.13
N CYS A 74 -0.86 7.90 -0.84
CA CYS A 74 0.48 7.43 -1.21
C CYS A 74 1.40 7.42 0.01
N SER A 75 2.37 6.52 0.03
CA SER A 75 3.34 6.36 1.12
C SER A 75 4.68 5.83 0.59
N PRO A 76 5.83 6.07 1.26
CA PRO A 76 5.98 6.81 2.50
C PRO A 76 5.71 8.32 2.31
N ASN A 77 5.20 8.96 3.36
CA ASN A 77 5.09 10.41 3.50
C ASN A 77 5.54 10.82 4.92
N GLU A 78 5.48 12.12 5.26
CA GLU A 78 5.99 12.64 6.55
C GLU A 78 5.36 11.99 7.79
N ARG A 79 4.15 11.44 7.65
CA ARG A 79 3.34 10.91 8.77
C ARG A 79 3.03 9.41 8.66
N ASN A 80 3.28 8.80 7.50
CA ASN A 80 2.95 7.42 7.20
C ASN A 80 4.14 6.76 6.49
N THR A 81 4.72 5.73 7.10
CA THR A 81 5.81 4.96 6.47
C THR A 81 5.32 4.06 5.33
N GLY A 82 4.02 3.79 5.24
CA GLY A 82 3.40 2.90 4.24
C GLY A 82 3.28 1.46 4.71
N LEU A 83 2.54 0.62 3.99
CA LEU A 83 2.32 -0.78 4.34
C LEU A 83 3.50 -1.63 3.86
N TRP A 84 3.78 -1.60 2.56
CA TRP A 84 4.79 -2.43 1.92
C TRP A 84 6.20 -1.92 2.20
N THR A 85 6.35 -0.60 2.25
CA THR A 85 7.61 0.11 2.52
C THR A 85 8.05 -0.03 3.98
N ASP A 86 7.13 -0.20 4.94
CA ASP A 86 7.43 -0.43 6.36
C ASP A 86 7.67 -1.91 6.70
N MET A 87 7.09 -2.84 5.92
CA MET A 87 7.16 -4.27 6.23
C MET A 87 8.59 -4.85 6.25
N GLY A 88 9.58 -4.15 5.69
CA GLY A 88 11.03 -4.38 5.87
C GLY A 88 11.58 -5.78 5.56
N SER A 89 10.72 -6.71 5.14
CA SER A 89 10.97 -8.15 5.07
C SER A 89 10.33 -8.81 3.86
N LYS A 90 9.48 -8.09 3.12
CA LYS A 90 8.91 -8.56 1.85
C LYS A 90 9.63 -7.90 0.68
N GLN A 91 10.28 -8.74 -0.11
CA GLN A 91 10.75 -8.39 -1.45
C GLN A 91 9.69 -8.85 -2.45
N PHE A 92 9.50 -8.06 -3.51
CA PHE A 92 8.65 -8.44 -4.63
C PHE A 92 9.50 -8.90 -5.79
N LEU A 93 9.16 -10.05 -6.37
CA LEU A 93 9.67 -10.45 -7.67
C LEU A 93 8.89 -9.70 -8.75
N LYS A 94 9.57 -9.29 -9.84
CA LYS A 94 8.90 -8.62 -10.98
C LYS A 94 7.75 -9.43 -11.57
N SER A 95 7.78 -10.76 -11.43
CA SER A 95 6.71 -11.67 -11.85
C SER A 95 5.47 -11.67 -10.95
N GLU A 96 5.58 -11.19 -9.71
CA GLU A 96 4.47 -11.06 -8.77
C GLU A 96 3.67 -9.76 -8.99
N LEU A 97 4.23 -8.84 -9.76
CA LEU A 97 3.65 -7.55 -10.06
C LEU A 97 3.18 -7.50 -11.52
N THR A 98 2.04 -6.86 -11.74
CA THR A 98 1.61 -6.52 -13.10
C THR A 98 2.32 -5.23 -13.51
N PRO A 99 3.17 -5.22 -14.55
CA PRO A 99 3.95 -4.05 -14.91
C PRO A 99 3.05 -2.86 -15.26
N ILE A 100 3.44 -1.66 -14.82
CA ILE A 100 2.79 -0.40 -15.16
C ILE A 100 3.81 0.58 -15.74
N GLU A 101 3.33 1.54 -16.51
CA GLU A 101 4.17 2.63 -17.03
C GLU A 101 4.66 3.53 -15.89
N SER A 102 5.95 3.84 -15.89
CA SER A 102 6.57 4.69 -14.87
C SER A 102 5.96 6.09 -14.86
N GLU A 103 5.64 6.65 -16.02
CA GLU A 103 5.00 7.97 -16.16
C GLU A 103 3.66 8.01 -15.42
N HIS A 104 2.84 6.97 -15.57
CA HIS A 104 1.56 6.87 -14.88
C HIS A 104 1.72 6.84 -13.36
N PHE A 105 2.72 6.11 -12.86
CA PHE A 105 3.02 6.06 -11.43
C PHE A 105 3.45 7.43 -10.91
N GLU A 106 4.38 8.11 -11.59
CA GLU A 106 4.89 9.42 -11.17
C GLU A 106 3.80 10.50 -11.19
N GLU A 107 2.92 10.50 -12.19
CA GLU A 107 1.79 11.43 -12.24
C GLU A 107 0.87 11.30 -11.02
N LEU A 108 0.57 10.06 -10.62
CA LEU A 108 -0.24 9.79 -9.43
C LEU A 108 0.53 10.14 -8.16
N TRP A 109 1.83 9.83 -8.09
CA TRP A 109 2.67 10.14 -6.96
C TRP A 109 2.73 11.65 -6.69
N ILE A 110 2.98 12.46 -7.73
CA ILE A 110 3.01 13.93 -7.62
C ILE A 110 1.67 14.46 -7.13
N LYS A 111 0.55 13.95 -7.65
CA LYS A 111 -0.79 14.32 -7.18
C LYS A 111 -0.99 13.92 -5.72
N GLY A 112 -0.51 12.75 -5.30
CA GLY A 112 -0.64 12.25 -3.94
C GLY A 112 0.11 13.11 -2.93
N VAL A 113 1.37 13.42 -3.23
CA VAL A 113 2.23 14.26 -2.37
C VAL A 113 1.68 15.68 -2.23
N GLN A 114 1.05 16.24 -3.26
CA GLN A 114 0.44 17.58 -3.18
C GLN A 114 -0.83 17.63 -2.30
N ASN A 115 -1.47 16.48 -2.03
CA ASN A 115 -2.72 16.38 -1.27
C ASN A 115 -2.53 15.72 0.11
N ALA A 116 -1.31 15.33 0.47
CA ALA A 116 -0.94 14.70 1.75
C ALA A 116 -0.49 15.74 2.78
#